data_AF-A0A1V5W6E0-F1
#
_entry.id   AF-A0A1V5W6E0-F1
#
_cell.length_a   1.000
_cell.length_b   1.000
_cell.length_c   1.000
_cell.angle_alpha   90.00
_cell.angle_beta   90.00
_cell.angle_gamma   90.00
#
_symmetry.space_group_name_H-M   'P 1'
#
loop_
_entity.id
_entity.type
_entity.pdbx_description
1 polymer ?
#
loop_
_entity_poly.entity_id
_entity_poly.type
_entity_poly.pdbx_seq_one_letter_code
_entity_poly.pdbx_strand_id
1 'polypeptide(L)'
;MKINGSDMDKETELLISEGILSLCAEPSKIPAKSIIRRISDTKNQQGFFTGIDNQGGLIVINVIDIATSSYIADAGIIRPEGKDKIFFFTSNFSTSPKANVAMEILQQWPLYIKHKEWQKAMEEFMKISFSPEYILFLKREDSLDTLFIPMQQKLNIGRFKKTVNPEALCKQKFKEHLMALKPGEHLTYIALIPATSSYDPKFYSIGTKPHEETHISLKSELFNFKPTHGGHIKAEKQESGIVYYVDAGSNYIGKGTKTKLETAEAVVKALKREFSGFKFIPLEGRSAFGTEQSY
;
A
#
# COMPACT_ATOMS: atom_id res chain seq x y z
N MET A 1 -50.33 8.77 -20.40
CA MET A 1 -49.38 9.10 -19.33
C MET A 1 -49.06 7.78 -18.61
N LYS A 2 -47.96 7.11 -18.99
CA LYS A 2 -47.48 5.90 -18.33
C LYS A 2 -46.30 6.30 -17.45
N ILE A 3 -46.48 6.24 -16.15
CA ILE A 3 -45.38 6.17 -15.18
C ILE A 3 -45.49 4.77 -14.60
N ASN A 4 -44.44 3.95 -14.71
CA ASN A 4 -44.02 2.95 -13.70
C ASN A 4 -42.95 2.00 -14.26
N GLY A 5 -41.88 1.82 -13.48
CA GLY A 5 -40.88 0.76 -13.63
C GLY A 5 -39.46 1.31 -13.82
N SER A 6 -38.71 1.51 -12.73
CA SER A 6 -37.25 1.43 -12.82
C SER A 6 -36.95 -0.03 -13.14
N ASP A 7 -36.64 -0.34 -14.40
CA ASP A 7 -36.29 -1.70 -14.81
C ASP A 7 -35.10 -2.16 -13.96
N MET A 8 -35.36 -3.12 -13.09
CA MET A 8 -34.33 -3.80 -12.32
C MET A 8 -33.51 -4.62 -13.32
N ASP A 9 -32.18 -4.62 -13.20
CA ASP A 9 -31.38 -5.38 -14.16
C ASP A 9 -31.72 -6.88 -14.09
N LYS A 10 -31.64 -7.56 -15.24
CA LYS A 10 -32.03 -8.97 -15.38
C LYS A 10 -31.28 -9.90 -14.42
N GLU A 11 -30.04 -9.53 -14.09
CA GLU A 11 -29.22 -10.28 -13.13
C GLU A 11 -29.88 -10.24 -11.74
N THR A 12 -30.25 -9.07 -11.26
CA THR A 12 -30.90 -8.89 -9.95
C THR A 12 -32.23 -9.64 -9.88
N GLU A 13 -33.04 -9.58 -10.94
CA GLU A 13 -34.28 -10.37 -11.03
C GLU A 13 -34.01 -11.87 -10.88
N LEU A 14 -32.99 -12.37 -11.58
CA LEU A 14 -32.61 -13.78 -11.52
C LEU A 14 -32.10 -14.17 -10.12
N LEU A 15 -31.23 -13.36 -9.52
CA LEU A 15 -30.71 -13.57 -8.16
C LEU A 15 -31.84 -13.60 -7.10
N ILE A 16 -32.88 -12.78 -7.26
CA ILE A 16 -34.06 -12.81 -6.40
C ILE A 16 -34.86 -14.10 -6.64
N SER A 17 -35.09 -14.46 -7.91
CA SER A 17 -35.86 -15.67 -8.25
C SER A 17 -35.20 -16.96 -7.77
N GLU A 18 -33.86 -16.99 -7.71
CA GLU A 18 -33.07 -18.10 -7.18
C GLU A 18 -32.92 -18.04 -5.64
N GLY A 19 -33.50 -17.04 -4.97
CA GLY A 19 -33.43 -16.88 -3.51
C GLY A 19 -32.06 -16.48 -2.98
N ILE A 20 -31.17 -15.98 -3.83
CA ILE A 20 -29.80 -15.55 -3.47
C ILE A 20 -29.84 -14.15 -2.84
N LEU A 21 -30.70 -13.27 -3.37
CA LEU A 21 -30.95 -11.93 -2.85
C LEU A 21 -32.36 -11.80 -2.27
N SER A 22 -32.47 -11.03 -1.19
CA SER A 22 -33.74 -10.60 -0.61
C SER A 22 -33.81 -9.08 -0.53
N LEU A 23 -34.95 -8.50 -0.93
CA LEU A 23 -35.19 -7.07 -0.80
C LEU A 23 -35.33 -6.68 0.67
N CYS A 24 -34.61 -5.65 1.08
CA CYS A 24 -34.71 -5.05 2.39
C CYS A 24 -35.68 -3.87 2.36
N ALA A 25 -36.86 -4.04 2.95
CA ALA A 25 -37.84 -2.95 3.10
C ALA A 25 -37.48 -1.99 4.24
N GLU A 26 -36.78 -2.48 5.28
CA GLU A 26 -36.40 -1.71 6.47
C GLU A 26 -34.94 -1.99 6.83
N PRO A 27 -34.04 -0.99 6.75
CA PRO A 27 -32.62 -1.11 7.09
C PRO A 27 -32.32 -1.76 8.44
N SER A 28 -33.16 -1.55 9.45
CA SER A 28 -33.03 -2.14 10.79
C SER A 28 -33.22 -3.66 10.83
N LYS A 29 -33.81 -4.25 9.78
CA LYS A 29 -34.04 -5.69 9.67
C LYS A 29 -32.94 -6.43 8.91
N ILE A 30 -31.91 -5.72 8.44
CA ILE A 30 -30.76 -6.35 7.78
C ILE A 30 -30.03 -7.21 8.82
N PRO A 31 -29.83 -8.51 8.57
CA PRO A 31 -29.07 -9.35 9.48
C PRO A 31 -27.65 -8.79 9.66
N ALA A 32 -27.19 -8.72 10.91
CA ALA A 32 -25.82 -8.32 11.19
C ALA A 32 -24.84 -9.24 10.45
N LYS A 33 -23.71 -8.68 9.97
CA LYS A 33 -22.68 -9.44 9.25
C LYS A 33 -23.20 -10.10 7.96
N SER A 34 -24.20 -9.49 7.32
CA SER A 34 -24.65 -9.88 5.99
C SER A 34 -23.92 -9.09 4.91
N ILE A 35 -23.92 -9.61 3.69
CA ILE A 35 -23.51 -8.84 2.52
C ILE A 35 -24.76 -8.13 2.02
N ILE A 36 -24.63 -6.84 1.73
CA ILE A 36 -25.72 -6.02 1.19
C ILE A 36 -25.34 -5.49 -0.19
N ARG A 37 -26.36 -5.28 -1.03
CA ARG A 37 -26.24 -4.68 -2.36
C ARG A 37 -27.22 -3.52 -2.48
N ARG A 38 -26.71 -2.33 -2.79
CA ARG A 38 -27.50 -1.17 -3.18
C ARG A 38 -27.59 -1.12 -4.70
N ILE A 39 -28.81 -0.92 -5.20
CA ILE A 39 -29.06 -0.66 -6.61
C ILE A 39 -29.88 0.63 -6.75
N SER A 40 -29.40 1.53 -7.58
CA SER A 40 -30.08 2.76 -8.00
C SER A 40 -29.76 3.06 -9.47
N ASP A 41 -30.36 4.12 -10.02
CA ASP A 41 -30.16 4.54 -11.41
C ASP A 41 -28.68 4.78 -11.77
N THR A 42 -27.83 5.06 -10.78
CA THR A 42 -26.41 5.42 -10.99
C THR A 42 -25.40 4.57 -10.22
N LYS A 43 -25.87 3.70 -9.31
CA LYS A 43 -24.97 2.95 -8.42
C LYS A 43 -25.44 1.52 -8.27
N ASN A 44 -24.52 0.58 -8.50
CA ASN A 44 -24.70 -0.83 -8.18
C ASN A 44 -23.56 -1.27 -7.27
N GLN A 45 -23.76 -1.16 -5.96
CA GLN A 45 -22.68 -1.29 -4.98
C GLN A 45 -22.96 -2.40 -3.98
N GLN A 46 -21.92 -3.16 -3.64
CA GLN A 46 -21.97 -4.23 -2.66
C GLN A 46 -21.00 -3.97 -1.51
N GLY A 47 -21.33 -4.43 -0.32
CA GLY A 47 -20.44 -4.36 0.82
C GLY A 47 -20.90 -5.24 1.98
N PHE A 48 -19.97 -5.54 2.88
CA PHE A 48 -20.26 -6.30 4.09
C PHE A 48 -20.79 -5.38 5.18
N PHE A 49 -22.03 -5.61 5.59
CA PHE A 49 -22.73 -4.78 6.56
C PHE A 49 -22.23 -5.02 7.99
N THR A 50 -21.78 -3.95 8.65
CA THR A 50 -21.25 -3.98 10.02
C THR A 50 -22.14 -3.28 11.04
N GLY A 51 -23.04 -2.38 10.61
CA GLY A 51 -23.97 -1.69 11.50
C GLY A 51 -24.59 -0.45 10.85
N ILE A 52 -25.38 0.28 11.63
CA ILE A 52 -26.03 1.53 11.22
C ILE A 52 -25.41 2.69 12.01
N ASP A 53 -25.12 3.81 11.36
CA ASP A 53 -24.66 5.02 12.02
C ASP A 53 -25.80 5.79 12.70
N ASN A 54 -25.46 6.85 13.45
CA ASN A 54 -26.45 7.65 14.18
C ASN A 54 -27.43 8.42 13.27
N GLN A 55 -27.19 8.46 11.96
CA GLN A 55 -28.02 9.14 10.96
C GLN A 55 -28.79 8.14 10.09
N GLY A 56 -28.78 6.84 10.41
CA GLY A 56 -29.46 5.81 9.64
C GLY A 56 -28.68 5.32 8.41
N GLY A 57 -27.42 5.71 8.24
CA GLY A 57 -26.54 5.23 7.19
C GLY A 57 -26.03 3.82 7.47
N LEU A 58 -25.98 2.98 6.43
CA LEU A 58 -25.50 1.60 6.49
C LEU A 58 -23.97 1.60 6.42
N ILE A 59 -23.31 1.17 7.48
CA ILE A 59 -21.86 1.03 7.54
C ILE A 59 -21.47 -0.30 6.88
N VAL A 60 -20.60 -0.21 5.89
CA VAL A 60 -20.11 -1.36 5.13
C VAL A 60 -18.60 -1.37 5.02
N ILE A 61 -18.03 -2.57 4.89
CA ILE A 61 -16.63 -2.78 4.52
C ILE A 61 -16.53 -3.52 3.19
N ASN A 62 -15.36 -3.41 2.53
CA ASN A 62 -15.11 -3.90 1.17
C ASN A 62 -16.18 -3.44 0.18
N VAL A 63 -16.22 -2.13 -0.07
CA VAL A 63 -17.18 -1.53 -1.01
C VAL A 63 -16.75 -1.86 -2.43
N ILE A 64 -17.61 -2.54 -3.17
CA ILE A 64 -17.39 -2.99 -4.55
C ILE A 64 -18.47 -2.38 -5.44
N ASP A 65 -18.08 -1.79 -6.57
CA ASP A 65 -18.98 -1.49 -7.67
C ASP A 65 -19.16 -2.76 -8.51
N ILE A 66 -20.37 -3.31 -8.50
CA ILE A 66 -20.71 -4.53 -9.22
C ILE A 66 -20.88 -4.25 -10.71
N ALA A 67 -21.34 -3.05 -11.11
CA ALA A 67 -21.53 -2.73 -12.52
C ALA A 67 -20.19 -2.66 -13.29
N THR A 68 -19.10 -2.32 -12.59
CA THR A 68 -17.76 -2.16 -13.17
C THR A 68 -16.74 -3.16 -12.64
N SER A 69 -17.17 -4.16 -11.86
CA SER A 69 -16.30 -5.15 -11.22
C SER A 69 -15.11 -4.52 -10.49
N SER A 70 -15.33 -3.44 -9.75
CA SER A 70 -14.26 -2.60 -9.20
C SER A 70 -14.33 -2.41 -7.70
N TYR A 71 -13.20 -2.56 -7.02
CA TYR A 71 -13.02 -2.26 -5.60
C TYR A 71 -12.94 -0.75 -5.39
N ILE A 72 -13.87 -0.20 -4.61
CA ILE A 72 -13.97 1.24 -4.35
C ILE A 72 -13.21 1.63 -3.08
N ALA A 73 -13.46 0.95 -1.96
CA ALA A 73 -12.94 1.36 -0.66
C ALA A 73 -12.97 0.23 0.39
N ASP A 74 -12.08 0.31 1.40
CA ASP A 74 -12.07 -0.60 2.55
C ASP A 74 -13.30 -0.45 3.45
N ALA A 75 -13.81 0.77 3.61
CA ALA A 75 -15.00 1.05 4.37
C ALA A 75 -15.78 2.20 3.74
N GLY A 76 -17.09 2.21 3.95
CA GLY A 76 -17.98 3.26 3.48
C GLY A 76 -19.28 3.30 4.25
N ILE A 77 -20.03 4.39 4.06
CA ILE A 77 -21.38 4.54 4.59
C ILE A 77 -22.32 4.70 3.39
N ILE A 78 -23.21 3.73 3.20
CA ILE A 78 -24.30 3.82 2.22
C ILE A 78 -25.44 4.55 2.90
N ARG A 79 -25.76 5.76 2.42
CA ARG A 79 -26.98 6.48 2.77
C ARG A 79 -28.00 6.24 1.65
N PRO A 80 -29.04 5.41 1.89
CA PRO A 80 -30.04 5.14 0.88
C PRO A 80 -30.82 6.42 0.56
N GLU A 81 -30.93 6.76 -0.72
CA GLU A 81 -31.84 7.80 -1.20
C GLU A 81 -33.22 7.19 -1.55
N GLY A 82 -34.26 8.01 -1.72
CA GLY A 82 -35.65 7.52 -1.83
C GLY A 82 -35.96 6.56 -2.99
N LYS A 83 -35.06 6.44 -3.97
CA LYS A 83 -35.16 5.48 -5.08
C LYS A 83 -34.20 4.30 -4.97
N ASP A 84 -33.28 4.32 -4.00
CA ASP A 84 -32.32 3.25 -3.80
C ASP A 84 -33.04 2.00 -3.29
N LYS A 85 -32.77 0.86 -3.91
CA LYS A 85 -33.20 -0.45 -3.42
C LYS A 85 -32.02 -1.10 -2.72
N ILE A 86 -32.25 -1.54 -1.48
CA ILE A 86 -31.26 -2.27 -0.70
C ILE A 86 -31.66 -3.74 -0.68
N PHE A 87 -30.72 -4.61 -1.02
CA PHE A 87 -30.85 -6.06 -0.95
C PHE A 87 -29.82 -6.61 0.02
N PHE A 88 -30.07 -7.80 0.53
CA PHE A 88 -29.07 -8.57 1.28
C PHE A 88 -29.01 -10.00 0.76
N PHE A 89 -27.83 -10.60 0.86
CA PHE A 89 -27.63 -12.00 0.51
C PHE A 89 -28.17 -12.89 1.63
N THR A 90 -28.92 -13.92 1.26
CA THR A 90 -29.67 -14.79 2.19
C THR A 90 -28.79 -15.79 2.94
N SER A 91 -27.55 -15.98 2.49
CA SER A 91 -26.60 -16.96 3.00
C SER A 91 -25.19 -16.36 3.13
N ASN A 92 -24.33 -17.07 3.86
CA ASN A 92 -22.90 -16.78 3.94
C ASN A 92 -22.11 -18.09 4.02
N PHE A 93 -20.79 -17.99 4.07
CA PHE A 93 -19.91 -19.17 4.13
C PHE A 93 -20.05 -20.04 5.38
N SER A 94 -20.62 -19.52 6.47
CA SER A 94 -20.87 -20.29 7.69
C SER A 94 -22.20 -21.05 7.67
N THR A 95 -23.17 -20.61 6.86
CA THR A 95 -24.53 -21.17 6.82
C THR A 95 -24.84 -21.95 5.55
N SER A 96 -24.10 -21.72 4.46
CA SER A 96 -24.38 -22.34 3.17
C SER A 96 -23.74 -23.74 3.05
N PRO A 97 -24.49 -24.76 2.61
CA PRO A 97 -23.93 -26.07 2.27
C PRO A 97 -23.04 -26.02 1.02
N LYS A 98 -23.10 -24.94 0.23
CA LYS A 98 -22.31 -24.74 -1.00
C LYS A 98 -20.95 -24.08 -0.75
N ALA A 99 -20.61 -23.78 0.50
CA ALA A 99 -19.38 -23.08 0.89
C ALA A 99 -18.11 -23.75 0.36
N ASN A 100 -18.00 -25.08 0.46
CA ASN A 100 -16.81 -25.82 -0.01
C ASN A 100 -16.65 -25.72 -1.53
N VAL A 101 -17.73 -25.92 -2.29
CA VAL A 101 -17.73 -25.85 -3.75
C VAL A 101 -17.39 -24.43 -4.23
N ALA A 102 -17.89 -23.40 -3.55
CA ALA A 102 -17.50 -22.03 -3.83
C ALA A 102 -16.01 -21.79 -3.55
N MET A 103 -15.47 -22.32 -2.45
CA MET A 103 -14.06 -22.17 -2.09
C MET A 103 -13.10 -22.84 -3.10
N GLU A 104 -13.48 -23.98 -3.67
CA GLU A 104 -12.70 -24.65 -4.72
C GLU A 104 -12.44 -23.73 -5.92
N ILE A 105 -13.38 -22.82 -6.25
CA ILE A 105 -13.20 -21.85 -7.35
C ILE A 105 -12.02 -20.91 -7.05
N LEU A 106 -11.89 -20.44 -5.81
CA LEU A 106 -10.76 -19.63 -5.41
C LEU A 106 -9.47 -20.45 -5.39
N GLN A 107 -9.52 -21.68 -4.88
CA GLN A 107 -8.34 -22.55 -4.76
C GLN A 107 -7.75 -22.97 -6.11
N GLN A 108 -8.58 -23.06 -7.15
CA GLN A 108 -8.16 -23.36 -8.52
C GLN A 108 -7.64 -22.12 -9.28
N TRP A 109 -7.79 -20.91 -8.73
CA TRP A 109 -7.40 -19.68 -9.40
C TRP A 109 -5.86 -19.53 -9.45
N PRO A 110 -5.24 -19.23 -10.61
CA PRO A 110 -3.78 -19.18 -10.73
C PRO A 110 -3.08 -18.22 -9.75
N LEU A 111 -3.68 -17.07 -9.44
CA LEU A 111 -3.09 -16.14 -8.48
C LEU A 111 -3.13 -16.67 -7.04
N TYR A 112 -4.15 -17.44 -6.67
CA TYR A 112 -4.22 -18.10 -5.37
C TYR A 112 -3.13 -19.17 -5.21
N ILE A 113 -2.92 -19.98 -6.25
CA ILE A 113 -1.88 -21.02 -6.28
C ILE A 113 -0.47 -20.39 -6.22
N LYS A 114 -0.26 -19.31 -6.98
CA LYS A 114 1.04 -18.63 -7.10
C LYS A 114 1.46 -17.87 -5.84
N HIS A 115 0.51 -17.25 -5.13
CA HIS A 115 0.79 -16.32 -4.04
C HIS A 115 0.34 -16.85 -2.69
N LYS A 116 1.10 -17.79 -2.14
CA LYS A 116 0.81 -18.43 -0.84
C LYS A 116 0.70 -17.41 0.30
N GLU A 117 1.50 -16.36 0.25
CA GLU A 117 1.50 -15.26 1.22
C GLU A 117 0.16 -14.50 1.30
N TRP A 118 -0.65 -14.56 0.24
CA TRP A 118 -1.93 -13.84 0.15
C TRP A 118 -3.16 -14.74 0.32
N GLN A 119 -3.01 -16.06 0.40
CA GLN A 119 -4.13 -17.02 0.41
C GLN A 119 -5.16 -16.72 1.51
N LYS A 120 -4.70 -16.51 2.76
CA LYS A 120 -5.60 -16.16 3.87
C LYS A 120 -6.40 -14.88 3.60
N ALA A 121 -5.74 -13.85 3.08
CA ALA A 121 -6.39 -12.57 2.77
C ALA A 121 -7.39 -12.69 1.59
N MET A 122 -7.08 -13.53 0.59
CA MET A 122 -7.99 -13.84 -0.51
C MET A 122 -9.24 -14.58 -0.01
N GLU A 123 -9.07 -15.59 0.84
CA GLU A 123 -10.18 -16.32 1.45
C GLU A 123 -11.06 -15.41 2.30
N GLU A 124 -10.46 -14.58 3.15
CA GLU A 124 -11.18 -13.62 3.98
C GLU A 124 -11.98 -12.64 3.12
N PHE A 125 -11.35 -12.05 2.09
CA PHE A 125 -12.04 -11.17 1.15
C PHE A 125 -13.25 -11.86 0.52
N MET A 126 -13.07 -13.07 -0.03
CA MET A 126 -14.16 -13.84 -0.63
C MET A 126 -15.30 -14.09 0.36
N LYS A 127 -14.98 -14.54 1.58
CA LYS A 127 -15.95 -14.91 2.62
C LYS A 127 -16.80 -13.75 3.11
N ILE A 128 -16.23 -12.54 3.14
CA ILE A 128 -16.93 -11.36 3.65
C ILE A 128 -17.53 -10.51 2.53
N SER A 129 -17.06 -10.63 1.28
CA SER A 129 -17.57 -9.84 0.18
C SER A 129 -18.60 -10.56 -0.69
N PHE A 130 -18.64 -11.89 -0.71
CA PHE A 130 -19.54 -12.66 -1.57
C PHE A 130 -20.18 -13.85 -0.83
N SER A 131 -21.42 -14.19 -1.17
CA SER A 131 -22.05 -15.43 -0.69
C SER A 131 -21.66 -16.62 -1.58
N PRO A 132 -21.61 -17.86 -1.06
CA PRO A 132 -21.29 -19.04 -1.86
C PRO A 132 -22.20 -19.22 -3.08
N GLU A 133 -23.51 -19.01 -2.90
CA GLU A 133 -24.51 -19.09 -3.97
C GLU A 133 -24.23 -18.06 -5.07
N TYR A 134 -23.87 -16.83 -4.71
CA TYR A 134 -23.57 -15.80 -5.70
C TYR A 134 -22.28 -16.10 -6.47
N ILE A 135 -21.26 -16.67 -5.82
CA ILE A 135 -20.02 -17.06 -6.50
C ILE A 135 -20.29 -18.17 -7.53
N LEU A 136 -21.15 -19.12 -7.18
CA LEU A 136 -21.55 -20.19 -8.10
C LEU A 136 -22.41 -19.66 -9.24
N PHE A 137 -23.28 -18.69 -8.97
CA PHE A 137 -24.00 -17.94 -10.00
C PHE A 137 -23.01 -17.27 -10.95
N LEU A 138 -22.04 -16.48 -10.45
CA LEU A 138 -21.03 -15.80 -11.26
C LEU A 138 -20.19 -16.79 -12.09
N LYS A 139 -19.88 -17.97 -11.56
CA LYS A 139 -19.21 -19.02 -12.33
C LYS A 139 -20.07 -19.55 -13.48
N ARG A 140 -21.36 -19.76 -13.23
CA ARG A 140 -22.31 -20.26 -14.24
C ARG A 140 -22.51 -19.25 -15.36
N GLU A 141 -22.55 -17.96 -15.03
CA GLU A 141 -22.71 -16.85 -15.98
C GLU A 141 -21.37 -16.33 -16.56
N ASP A 142 -20.26 -17.07 -16.39
CA ASP A 142 -18.91 -16.70 -16.86
C ASP A 142 -18.46 -15.27 -16.46
N SER A 143 -18.88 -14.82 -15.27
CA SER A 143 -18.71 -13.45 -14.75
C SER A 143 -17.90 -13.41 -13.45
N LEU A 144 -16.95 -14.34 -13.30
CA LEU A 144 -16.08 -14.42 -12.11
C LEU A 144 -15.09 -13.25 -11.97
N ASP A 145 -14.94 -12.44 -13.01
CA ASP A 145 -14.22 -11.17 -12.95
C ASP A 145 -14.79 -10.22 -11.88
N THR A 146 -16.11 -10.28 -11.64
CA THR A 146 -16.82 -9.57 -10.56
C THR A 146 -16.26 -9.89 -9.17
N LEU A 147 -15.76 -11.11 -8.96
CA LEU A 147 -15.06 -11.52 -7.73
C LEU A 147 -13.55 -11.21 -7.81
N PHE A 148 -12.90 -11.62 -8.90
CA PHE A 148 -11.44 -11.65 -8.97
C PHE A 148 -10.80 -10.28 -9.23
N ILE A 149 -11.43 -9.37 -9.98
CA ILE A 149 -10.87 -8.04 -10.23
C ILE A 149 -10.82 -7.22 -8.93
N PRO A 150 -11.92 -7.09 -8.15
CA PRO A 150 -11.90 -6.36 -6.88
C PRO A 150 -10.90 -6.96 -5.88
N MET A 151 -10.80 -8.29 -5.82
CA MET A 151 -9.82 -8.97 -4.97
C MET A 151 -8.38 -8.59 -5.34
N GLN A 152 -8.04 -8.58 -6.64
CA GLN A 152 -6.72 -8.18 -7.09
C GLN A 152 -6.42 -6.70 -6.78
N GLN A 153 -7.40 -5.83 -6.93
CA GLN A 153 -7.29 -4.40 -6.62
C GLN A 153 -7.04 -4.18 -5.13
N LYS A 154 -7.82 -4.81 -4.24
CA LYS A 154 -7.64 -4.69 -2.78
C LYS A 154 -6.26 -5.18 -2.34
N LEU A 155 -5.84 -6.34 -2.84
CA LEU A 155 -4.58 -6.98 -2.43
C LEU A 155 -3.36 -6.45 -3.20
N ASN A 156 -3.54 -5.59 -4.19
CA ASN A 156 -2.48 -5.09 -5.08
C ASN A 156 -1.65 -6.23 -5.69
N ILE A 157 -2.33 -7.22 -6.29
CA ILE A 157 -1.71 -8.39 -6.94
C ILE A 157 -2.06 -8.44 -8.42
N GLY A 158 -1.41 -9.34 -9.17
CA GLY A 158 -1.62 -9.47 -10.61
C GLY A 158 -1.31 -8.17 -11.34
N ARG A 159 -2.26 -7.70 -12.17
CA ARG A 159 -2.10 -6.45 -12.93
C ARG A 159 -2.19 -5.18 -12.08
N PHE A 160 -2.66 -5.28 -10.84
CA PHE A 160 -2.81 -4.16 -9.90
C PHE A 160 -1.66 -4.08 -8.89
N LYS A 161 -0.58 -4.83 -9.13
CA LYS A 161 0.63 -4.73 -8.32
C LYS A 161 1.16 -3.31 -8.39
N LYS A 162 1.18 -2.62 -7.24
CA LYS A 162 1.83 -1.31 -7.13
C LYS A 162 3.29 -1.47 -7.55
N THR A 163 3.66 -0.81 -8.65
CA THR A 163 5.05 -0.67 -9.04
C THR A 163 5.69 0.28 -8.03
N VAL A 164 6.32 -0.26 -7.00
CA VAL A 164 7.16 0.53 -6.11
C VAL A 164 8.36 0.96 -6.93
N ASN A 165 8.50 2.26 -7.22
CA ASN A 165 9.74 2.79 -7.79
C ASN A 165 10.84 2.63 -6.72
N PRO A 166 11.81 1.71 -6.88
CA PRO A 166 12.78 1.42 -5.83
C PRO A 166 13.66 2.64 -5.51
N GLU A 167 13.93 3.49 -6.51
CA GLU A 167 14.76 4.69 -6.33
C GLU A 167 14.02 5.76 -5.52
N ALA A 168 12.73 5.95 -5.79
CA ALA A 168 11.89 6.84 -4.98
C ALA A 168 11.81 6.36 -3.52
N LEU A 169 11.72 5.05 -3.30
CA LEU A 169 11.73 4.45 -1.95
C LEU A 169 13.07 4.69 -1.24
N CYS A 170 14.21 4.46 -1.92
CA CYS A 170 15.54 4.72 -1.38
C CYS A 170 15.67 6.17 -0.92
N LYS A 171 15.28 7.12 -1.79
CA LYS A 171 15.34 8.56 -1.52
C LYS A 171 14.47 8.95 -0.34
N GLN A 172 13.25 8.40 -0.27
CA GLN A 172 12.32 8.67 0.82
C GLN A 172 12.84 8.15 2.17
N LYS A 173 13.30 6.89 2.23
CA LYS A 173 13.90 6.31 3.45
C LYS A 173 15.08 7.14 3.96
N PHE A 174 15.98 7.55 3.06
CA PHE A 174 17.14 8.36 3.46
C PHE A 174 16.72 9.75 3.95
N LYS A 175 15.73 10.38 3.31
CA LYS A 175 15.15 11.65 3.77
C LYS A 175 14.55 11.53 5.17
N GLU A 176 13.85 10.45 5.47
CA GLU A 176 13.30 10.17 6.80
C GLU A 176 14.39 10.10 7.86
N HIS A 177 15.52 9.43 7.57
CA HIS A 177 16.67 9.43 8.47
C HIS A 177 17.24 10.83 8.71
N LEU A 178 17.37 11.67 7.67
CA LEU A 178 17.83 13.05 7.83
C LEU A 178 16.87 13.89 8.70
N MET A 179 15.56 13.73 8.51
CA MET A 179 14.55 14.45 9.27
C MET A 179 14.45 13.99 10.73
N ALA A 180 14.79 12.73 11.01
CA ALA A 180 14.75 12.16 12.34
C ALA A 180 15.95 12.56 13.22
N LEU A 181 17.06 13.02 12.62
CA LEU A 181 18.25 13.44 13.35
C LEU A 181 17.97 14.66 14.23
N LYS A 182 18.20 14.52 15.54
CA LYS A 182 18.18 15.63 16.48
C LYS A 182 19.55 16.35 16.50
N PRO A 183 19.59 17.63 16.91
CA PRO A 183 20.86 18.33 17.09
C PRO A 183 21.83 17.56 18.00
N GLY A 184 23.08 17.38 17.55
CA GLY A 184 24.11 16.60 18.21
C GLY A 184 24.20 15.14 17.73
N GLU A 185 23.12 14.60 17.14
CA GLU A 185 23.11 13.25 16.58
C GLU A 185 23.78 13.20 15.21
N HIS A 186 24.22 12.01 14.83
CA HIS A 186 24.76 11.73 13.52
C HIS A 186 24.13 10.48 12.91
N LEU A 187 24.28 10.32 11.60
CA LEU A 187 24.03 9.08 10.88
C LEU A 187 25.28 8.67 10.10
N THR A 188 25.42 7.38 9.89
CA THR A 188 26.40 6.77 8.99
C THR A 188 25.71 6.54 7.64
N TYR A 189 26.34 6.95 6.55
CA TYR A 189 25.81 6.74 5.21
C TYR A 189 26.80 6.02 4.29
N ILE A 190 26.24 5.34 3.29
CA ILE A 190 26.94 4.91 2.09
C ILE A 190 26.25 5.50 0.86
N ALA A 191 27.02 5.83 -0.16
CA ALA A 191 26.50 6.51 -1.34
C ALA A 191 27.11 6.01 -2.64
N LEU A 192 26.31 6.04 -3.71
CA LEU A 192 26.77 6.00 -5.08
C LEU A 192 26.72 7.41 -5.64
N ILE A 193 27.88 7.98 -5.96
CA ILE A 193 27.99 9.28 -6.63
C ILE A 193 28.52 9.00 -8.04
N PRO A 194 27.67 9.07 -9.06
CA PRO A 194 28.08 8.85 -10.44
C PRO A 194 29.09 9.90 -10.90
N ALA A 195 30.05 9.50 -11.74
CA ALA A 195 31.00 10.43 -12.36
C ALA A 195 30.29 11.38 -13.35
N THR A 196 29.23 10.91 -14.01
CA THR A 196 28.44 11.70 -14.95
C THR A 196 27.23 12.32 -14.26
N SER A 197 27.02 13.63 -14.43
CA SER A 197 25.92 14.37 -13.79
C SER A 197 24.52 13.97 -14.27
N SER A 198 24.39 13.23 -15.38
CA SER A 198 23.13 12.72 -15.91
C SER A 198 22.53 11.56 -15.11
N TYR A 199 23.30 10.93 -14.23
CA TYR A 199 22.80 9.89 -13.34
C TYR A 199 22.57 10.45 -11.94
N ASP A 200 21.48 10.01 -11.32
CA ASP A 200 21.11 10.43 -9.97
C ASP A 200 21.98 9.74 -8.92
N PRO A 201 22.39 10.46 -7.86
CA PRO A 201 23.17 9.87 -6.80
C PRO A 201 22.24 9.09 -5.86
N LYS A 202 22.76 8.01 -5.26
CA LYS A 202 21.99 7.18 -4.31
C LYS A 202 22.61 7.26 -2.94
N PHE A 203 21.78 7.42 -1.92
CA PHE A 203 22.19 7.51 -0.52
C PHE A 203 21.41 6.49 0.30
N TYR A 204 22.12 5.80 1.21
CA TYR A 204 21.53 4.81 2.09
C TYR A 204 22.14 4.89 3.48
N SER A 205 21.31 4.66 4.49
CA SER A 205 21.68 4.61 5.89
C SER A 205 20.74 3.66 6.62
N ILE A 206 21.23 3.07 7.71
CA ILE A 206 20.43 2.36 8.71
C ILE A 206 20.63 2.98 10.10
N GLY A 207 20.90 4.28 10.14
CA GLY A 207 21.23 5.03 11.35
C GLY A 207 22.74 5.10 11.60
N THR A 208 23.17 4.79 12.81
CA THR A 208 24.56 4.97 13.29
C THR A 208 25.45 3.73 13.13
N LYS A 209 24.93 2.66 12.50
CA LYS A 209 25.69 1.42 12.31
C LYS A 209 26.94 1.64 11.44
N PRO A 210 28.01 0.82 11.60
CA PRO A 210 29.21 0.91 10.77
C PRO A 210 28.92 0.83 9.27
N HIS A 211 29.84 1.36 8.44
CA HIS A 211 29.70 1.34 6.97
C HIS A 211 29.54 -0.08 6.41
N GLU A 212 30.24 -1.06 6.99
CA GLU A 212 30.16 -2.45 6.58
C GLU A 212 28.77 -3.06 6.84
N GLU A 213 28.23 -2.92 8.05
CA GLU A 213 26.87 -3.35 8.39
C GLU A 213 25.83 -2.65 7.50
N THR A 214 26.01 -1.36 7.26
CA THR A 214 25.14 -0.58 6.37
C THR A 214 25.18 -1.13 4.94
N HIS A 215 26.35 -1.51 4.42
CA HIS A 215 26.48 -2.10 3.09
C HIS A 215 25.91 -3.52 3.02
N ILE A 216 26.09 -4.34 4.07
CA ILE A 216 25.46 -5.67 4.16
C ILE A 216 23.94 -5.52 4.12
N SER A 217 23.38 -4.58 4.89
CA SER A 217 21.94 -4.31 4.90
C SER A 217 21.43 -3.85 3.52
N LEU A 218 22.17 -3.01 2.81
CA LEU A 218 21.80 -2.54 1.46
C LEU A 218 21.60 -3.70 0.47
N LYS A 219 22.35 -4.81 0.61
CA LYS A 219 22.22 -5.97 -0.30
C LYS A 219 20.85 -6.65 -0.21
N SER A 220 20.15 -6.48 0.91
CA SER A 220 18.81 -7.04 1.13
C SER A 220 17.68 -6.08 0.71
N GLU A 221 18.01 -4.85 0.30
CA GLU A 221 17.03 -3.85 -0.13
C GLU A 221 16.68 -4.01 -1.63
N LEU A 222 15.43 -3.67 -1.97
CA LEU A 222 14.91 -3.73 -3.35
C LEU A 222 15.61 -2.76 -4.32
N PHE A 223 16.28 -1.73 -3.81
CA PHE A 223 16.92 -0.64 -4.57
C PHE A 223 18.44 -0.65 -4.52
N ASN A 224 19.04 -1.80 -4.18
CA ASN A 224 20.47 -1.95 -3.95
C ASN A 224 21.36 -1.31 -5.04
N PHE A 225 22.57 -0.90 -4.63
CA PHE A 225 23.57 -0.30 -5.51
C PHE A 225 24.98 -0.57 -4.98
N LYS A 226 25.99 -0.44 -5.83
CA LYS A 226 27.40 -0.53 -5.43
C LYS A 226 27.86 0.83 -4.89
N PRO A 227 28.12 0.98 -3.57
CA PRO A 227 28.56 2.26 -3.03
C PRO A 227 29.97 2.59 -3.53
N THR A 228 30.21 3.90 -3.72
CA THR A 228 31.50 4.50 -4.11
C THR A 228 32.04 5.42 -3.02
N HIS A 229 31.19 5.85 -2.09
CA HIS A 229 31.50 6.75 -1.00
C HIS A 229 30.83 6.25 0.28
N GLY A 230 31.38 6.66 1.43
CA GLY A 230 30.76 6.51 2.73
C GLY A 230 31.29 7.57 3.68
N GLY A 231 30.50 7.92 4.67
CA GLY A 231 30.88 8.93 5.66
C GLY A 231 29.80 9.10 6.70
N HIS A 232 29.78 10.28 7.32
CA HIS A 232 28.84 10.61 8.37
C HIS A 232 28.17 11.96 8.10
N ILE A 233 26.95 12.10 8.60
CA ILE A 233 26.20 13.35 8.59
C ILE A 233 25.80 13.66 10.03
N LYS A 234 26.20 14.81 10.56
CA LYS A 234 25.85 15.28 11.90
C LYS A 234 24.93 16.49 11.83
N ALA A 235 23.84 16.45 12.59
CA ALA A 235 22.91 17.56 12.69
C ALA A 235 23.33 18.53 13.81
N GLU A 236 23.26 19.83 13.54
CA GLU A 236 23.46 20.88 14.54
C GLU A 236 22.38 21.95 14.39
N LYS A 237 21.93 22.52 15.51
CA LYS A 237 20.98 23.62 15.51
C LYS A 237 21.72 24.94 15.40
N GLN A 238 21.44 25.71 14.36
CA GLN A 238 21.86 27.10 14.23
C GLN A 238 20.64 28.03 14.26
N GLU A 239 20.86 29.33 14.35
CA GLU A 239 19.79 30.35 14.35
C GLU A 239 18.85 30.20 13.13
N SER A 240 19.42 29.80 11.98
CA SER A 240 18.70 29.66 10.71
C SER A 240 18.08 28.27 10.48
N GLY A 241 18.04 27.42 11.50
CA GLY A 241 17.51 26.05 11.46
C GLY A 241 18.57 24.97 11.64
N ILE A 242 18.22 23.73 11.32
CA ILE A 242 19.15 22.59 11.39
C ILE A 242 20.12 22.63 10.20
N VAL A 243 21.40 22.48 10.50
CA VAL A 243 22.49 22.35 9.53
C VAL A 243 23.10 20.96 9.67
N TYR A 244 23.45 20.36 8.54
CA TYR A 244 23.99 19.01 8.44
C TYR A 244 25.45 19.08 7.98
N TYR A 245 26.38 18.77 8.88
CA TYR A 245 27.78 18.64 8.54
C TYR A 245 28.06 17.26 7.97
N VAL A 246 28.74 17.21 6.83
CA VAL A 246 28.91 15.99 6.05
C VAL A 246 30.40 15.74 5.84
N ASP A 247 30.87 14.58 6.28
CA ASP A 247 32.19 14.07 5.91
C ASP A 247 32.08 12.91 4.91
N ALA A 248 33.20 12.56 4.27
CA ALA A 248 33.31 11.41 3.36
C ALA A 248 34.31 10.36 3.87
N GLY A 249 34.54 10.36 5.19
CA GLY A 249 35.55 9.51 5.81
C GLY A 249 35.02 8.12 6.14
N SER A 250 35.34 7.14 5.29
CA SER A 250 35.08 5.72 5.54
C SER A 250 36.35 4.90 5.42
N ASN A 251 36.63 4.04 6.40
CA ASN A 251 37.71 3.04 6.31
C ASN A 251 37.33 1.84 5.42
N TYR A 252 36.04 1.68 5.12
CA TYR A 252 35.51 0.54 4.39
C TYR A 252 35.34 0.82 2.89
N ILE A 253 34.82 2.01 2.53
CA ILE A 253 34.56 2.40 1.12
C ILE A 253 35.48 3.56 0.68
N GLY A 254 36.39 4.04 1.52
CA GLY A 254 37.22 5.21 1.24
C GLY A 254 38.61 5.20 1.90
N LYS A 255 39.15 6.39 2.18
CA LYS A 255 40.48 6.60 2.79
C LYS A 255 40.40 7.00 4.26
N GLY A 256 39.25 6.82 4.90
CA GLY A 256 39.06 7.13 6.32
C GLY A 256 39.36 8.59 6.65
N THR A 257 40.18 8.79 7.67
CA THR A 257 40.64 10.12 8.13
C THR A 257 41.46 10.89 7.11
N LYS A 258 42.08 10.20 6.13
CA LYS A 258 42.87 10.82 5.05
C LYS A 258 42.00 11.28 3.86
N THR A 259 40.68 11.28 4.01
CA THR A 259 39.77 11.72 2.97
C THR A 259 39.83 13.24 2.87
N LYS A 260 40.15 13.74 1.67
CA LYS A 260 40.28 15.16 1.41
C LYS A 260 38.93 15.87 1.39
N LEU A 261 38.94 17.18 1.64
CA LEU A 261 37.75 18.02 1.61
C LEU A 261 37.01 17.96 0.27
N GLU A 262 37.71 17.88 -0.87
CA GLU A 262 37.08 17.87 -2.19
C GLU A 262 36.15 16.65 -2.39
N THR A 263 36.45 15.53 -1.73
CA THR A 263 35.56 14.36 -1.72
C THR A 263 34.25 14.68 -0.98
N ALA A 264 34.34 15.34 0.18
CA ALA A 264 33.15 15.74 0.93
C ALA A 264 32.33 16.81 0.20
N GLU A 265 32.97 17.72 -0.53
CA GLU A 265 32.30 18.70 -1.40
C GLU A 265 31.50 18.01 -2.51
N ALA A 266 32.05 16.97 -3.15
CA ALA A 266 31.35 16.18 -4.15
C ALA A 266 30.10 15.49 -3.56
N VAL A 267 30.21 14.93 -2.35
CA VAL A 267 29.08 14.36 -1.61
C VAL A 267 28.02 15.42 -1.33
N VAL A 268 28.42 16.58 -0.78
CA VAL A 268 27.49 17.66 -0.45
C VAL A 268 26.79 18.20 -1.69
N LYS A 269 27.48 18.31 -2.83
CA LYS A 269 26.87 18.69 -4.11
C LYS A 269 25.80 17.69 -4.53
N ALA A 270 26.07 16.39 -4.40
CA ALA A 270 25.09 15.33 -4.68
C ALA A 270 23.90 15.36 -3.70
N LEU A 271 24.13 15.57 -2.41
CA LEU A 271 23.07 15.72 -1.40
C LEU A 271 22.18 16.94 -1.68
N LYS A 272 22.76 18.08 -2.04
CA LYS A 272 22.00 19.30 -2.40
C LYS A 272 21.13 19.10 -3.63
N ARG A 273 21.56 18.27 -4.59
CA ARG A 273 20.76 17.91 -5.76
C ARG A 273 19.53 17.07 -5.38
N GLU A 274 19.72 16.08 -4.50
CA GLU A 274 18.62 15.19 -4.11
C GLU A 274 17.69 15.77 -3.04
N PHE A 275 18.24 16.59 -2.15
CA PHE A 275 17.62 17.05 -0.91
C PHE A 275 17.81 18.56 -0.74
N SER A 276 17.40 19.34 -1.75
CA SER A 276 17.60 20.80 -1.82
C SER A 276 17.01 21.61 -0.65
N GLY A 277 16.07 21.05 0.10
CA GLY A 277 15.49 21.67 1.29
C GLY A 277 16.37 21.64 2.56
N PHE A 278 17.52 20.95 2.53
CA PHE A 278 18.41 20.80 3.68
C PHE A 278 19.72 21.58 3.48
N LYS A 279 20.28 22.09 4.59
CA LYS A 279 21.54 22.84 4.59
C LYS A 279 22.71 21.90 4.89
N PHE A 280 23.52 21.59 3.87
CA PHE A 280 24.69 20.72 4.01
C PHE A 280 26.00 21.50 3.95
N ILE A 281 26.91 21.22 4.89
CA ILE A 281 28.26 21.79 4.97
C ILE A 281 29.31 20.67 4.91
N PRO A 282 30.25 20.69 3.95
CA PRO A 282 31.28 19.66 3.85
C PRO A 282 32.34 19.84 4.94
N LEU A 283 32.83 18.73 5.47
CA LEU A 283 33.96 18.68 6.40
C LEU A 283 35.03 17.69 5.91
N GLU A 284 36.29 17.98 6.22
CA GLU A 284 37.42 17.11 5.89
C GLU A 284 37.49 15.88 6.82
N GLY A 285 38.02 14.77 6.29
CA GLY A 285 38.31 13.57 7.08
C GLY A 285 37.07 12.90 7.67
N ARG A 286 37.03 12.76 9.01
CA ARG A 286 35.92 12.19 9.80
C ARG A 286 35.30 13.22 10.76
N SER A 287 35.40 14.50 10.43
CA SER A 287 35.10 15.58 11.37
C SER A 287 33.61 15.71 11.71
N ALA A 288 32.70 15.10 10.93
CA ALA A 288 31.29 15.05 11.31
C ALA A 288 31.03 13.99 12.40
N PHE A 289 31.83 12.91 12.44
CA PHE A 289 31.76 11.87 13.46
C PHE A 289 32.53 12.21 14.75
N GLY A 290 33.60 12.99 14.63
CA GLY A 290 34.55 13.27 15.72
C GLY A 290 35.72 12.27 15.74
N THR A 291 36.85 12.68 16.35
CA THR A 291 38.12 11.93 16.32
C THR A 291 38.20 10.73 17.29
N GLU A 292 37.22 10.52 18.18
CA GLU A 292 37.39 9.64 19.36
C GLU A 292 36.70 8.26 19.33
N GLN A 293 36.14 7.80 18.21
CA GLN A 293 35.69 6.39 18.12
C GLN A 293 36.17 5.71 16.84
N SER A 294 37.36 5.12 16.92
CA SER A 294 37.83 4.06 16.04
C SER A 294 37.26 2.72 16.54
N TYR A 295 36.32 2.13 15.80
CA TYR A 295 36.18 0.67 15.76
C TYR A 295 37.25 0.12 14.81
#